data_AF-A0A9E4S5M3-F1
#
_entry.id   AF-A0A9E4S5M3-F1
#
_cell.length_a   1.000
_cell.length_b   1.000
_cell.length_c   1.000
_cell.angle_alpha   90.00
_cell.angle_beta   90.00
_cell.angle_gamma   90.00
#
_symmetry.space_group_name_H-M   'P 1'
#
loop_
_entity.id
_entity.type
_entity.pdbx_description
1 polymer ?
#
loop_
_entity_poly.entity_id
_entity_poly.type
_entity_poly.pdbx_seq_one_letter_code
_entity_poly.pdbx_strand_id
1 'polypeptide(L)'
;TFMSPPLWVEQGEVVGTSVGVPPSNIFVDFGLYDVRQPNNVTPDPAWADSFANDKEFGQYGVCFFDYLPGTDGQTLRSLPTGVEGKTSDYC
;
A
#
# COMPACT_ATOMS: atom_id res chain seq x y z
N THR A 1 13.41 -6.67 -3.64
CA THR A 1 13.46 -7.37 -4.93
C THR A 1 12.45 -6.73 -5.86
N PHE A 2 12.86 -6.18 -6.99
CA PHE A 2 11.94 -5.65 -8.00
C PHE A 2 12.12 -6.45 -9.29
N MET A 3 11.05 -6.63 -10.07
CA MET A 3 11.14 -7.30 -11.37
C MET A 3 11.68 -6.33 -12.42
N SER A 4 12.69 -6.75 -13.18
CA SER A 4 13.26 -6.01 -14.30
C SER A 4 13.55 -6.96 -15.46
N PRO A 5 12.87 -6.84 -16.62
CA PRO A 5 11.85 -5.83 -16.93
C PRO A 5 10.55 -5.99 -16.10
N PRO A 6 9.70 -4.96 -16.04
CA PRO A 6 8.39 -5.06 -15.39
C PRO A 6 7.52 -6.14 -16.07
N LEU A 7 6.69 -6.81 -15.28
CA LEU A 7 5.67 -7.73 -15.79
C LEU A 7 4.37 -6.96 -16.00
N TRP A 8 3.89 -6.95 -17.25
CA TRP A 8 2.56 -6.43 -17.58
C TRP A 8 1.56 -7.56 -17.40
N VAL A 9 0.48 -7.29 -16.66
CA VAL A 9 -0.62 -8.24 -16.42
C VAL A 9 -1.87 -7.76 -17.15
N GLU A 10 -2.64 -8.70 -17.70
CA GLU A 10 -3.88 -8.40 -18.42
C GLU A 10 -5.14 -8.64 -17.58
N GLN A 11 -6.26 -8.08 -18.01
CA GLN A 11 -7.55 -8.29 -17.34
C GLN A 11 -7.93 -9.79 -17.38
N GLY A 12 -8.16 -10.36 -16.20
CA GLY A 12 -8.52 -11.79 -16.06
C GLY A 12 -7.32 -12.70 -15.80
N GLU A 13 -6.10 -12.18 -15.79
CA GLU A 13 -4.90 -12.94 -15.46
C GLU A 13 -4.83 -13.26 -13.95
N VAL A 14 -4.55 -14.53 -13.63
CA VAL A 14 -4.44 -14.99 -12.24
C VAL A 14 -3.02 -14.72 -11.74
N VAL A 15 -2.86 -13.65 -10.94
CA VAL A 15 -1.57 -13.29 -10.32
C VAL A 15 -1.24 -14.14 -9.08
N GLY A 16 -2.23 -14.82 -8.51
CA GLY A 16 -2.07 -15.81 -7.44
C GLY A 16 -3.40 -16.45 -7.03
N THR A 17 -3.32 -17.60 -6.38
CA THR A 17 -4.50 -18.43 -6.03
C THR A 17 -4.83 -18.44 -4.53
N SER A 18 -4.00 -17.80 -3.71
CA SER A 18 -4.18 -17.68 -2.25
C SER A 18 -3.38 -16.47 -1.74
N VAL A 19 -3.39 -16.17 -0.44
CA VAL A 19 -2.41 -15.27 0.22
C VAL A 19 -1.64 -16.06 1.30
N GLY A 20 -0.30 -15.92 1.35
CA GLY A 20 0.53 -16.48 2.44
C GLY A 20 1.43 -17.67 2.08
N VAL A 21 1.91 -18.39 3.10
CA VAL A 21 2.86 -19.53 3.05
C VAL A 21 2.19 -20.72 3.76
N PRO A 22 2.43 -22.02 3.51
CA PRO A 22 3.04 -22.79 2.40
C PRO A 22 1.99 -23.51 1.50
N PRO A 23 2.40 -24.22 0.42
CA PRO A 23 3.78 -24.57 0.01
C PRO A 23 4.51 -23.48 -0.78
N SER A 24 3.83 -22.51 -1.38
CA SER A 24 4.38 -21.25 -1.91
C SER A 24 3.23 -20.49 -2.53
N ASN A 25 3.08 -19.22 -2.18
CA ASN A 25 1.99 -18.42 -2.70
C ASN A 25 2.27 -16.92 -2.48
N ILE A 26 1.54 -16.05 -3.17
CA ILE A 26 1.85 -14.62 -3.23
C ILE A 26 1.51 -13.89 -1.94
N PHE A 27 2.26 -12.82 -1.68
CA PHE A 27 1.87 -11.75 -0.78
C PHE A 27 1.42 -10.58 -1.64
N VAL A 28 0.34 -9.91 -1.23
CA VAL A 28 -0.18 -8.74 -1.93
C VAL A 28 -0.24 -7.60 -0.93
N ASP A 29 0.48 -6.54 -1.25
CA ASP A 29 0.34 -5.25 -0.58
C ASP A 29 -0.58 -4.37 -1.44
N PHE A 30 -1.65 -3.86 -0.83
CA PHE A 30 -2.58 -2.94 -1.50
C PHE A 30 -2.35 -1.52 -0.98
N GLY A 31 -2.00 -0.62 -1.89
CA GLY A 31 -2.13 0.82 -1.69
C GLY A 31 -3.37 1.35 -2.40
N LEU A 32 -4.04 2.33 -1.80
CA LEU A 32 -5.14 3.06 -2.43
C LEU A 32 -4.74 4.51 -2.63
N TYR A 33 -5.03 5.03 -3.83
CA TYR A 33 -4.74 6.41 -4.20
C TYR A 33 -6.03 7.12 -4.61
N ASP A 34 -6.24 8.34 -4.11
CA ASP A 34 -7.26 9.26 -4.61
C ASP A 34 -6.60 10.33 -5.49
N VAL A 35 -6.54 10.07 -6.80
CA VAL A 35 -5.88 10.96 -7.77
C VAL A 35 -6.66 12.24 -8.07
N ARG A 36 -7.83 12.46 -7.45
CA ARG A 36 -8.62 13.69 -7.65
C ARG A 36 -8.01 14.88 -6.90
N GLN A 37 -7.30 14.62 -5.80
CA GLN A 37 -6.67 15.65 -4.98
C GLN A 37 -5.46 15.08 -4.19
N PRO A 38 -4.37 15.83 -4.02
CA PRO A 38 -3.27 15.42 -3.15
C PRO A 38 -3.70 15.23 -1.69
N ASN A 39 -3.03 14.33 -0.98
CA ASN A 39 -3.32 13.94 0.41
C ASN A 39 -2.87 14.96 1.47
N ASN A 40 -2.21 16.06 1.07
CA ASN A 40 -1.68 17.11 1.94
C ASN A 40 -0.71 16.61 3.04
N VAL A 41 -0.15 15.41 2.87
CA VAL A 41 0.85 14.86 3.78
C VAL A 41 2.23 15.28 3.29
N THR A 42 3.05 15.80 4.21
CA THR A 42 4.47 16.01 3.94
C THR A 42 5.22 14.81 4.52
N PRO A 43 5.77 13.92 3.68
CA PRO A 43 6.53 12.77 4.16
C PRO A 43 7.81 13.22 4.87
N ASP A 44 8.39 12.33 5.69
CA ASP A 44 9.71 12.56 6.27
C ASP A 44 10.73 12.88 5.14
N PRO A 45 11.52 13.96 5.25
CA PRO A 45 12.44 14.36 4.20
C PRO A 45 13.50 13.30 3.84
N ALA A 46 14.03 12.58 4.83
CA ALA A 46 15.07 11.57 4.58
C ALA A 46 14.49 10.34 3.85
N TRP A 47 13.25 9.98 4.19
CA TRP A 47 12.49 8.97 3.46
C TRP A 47 12.16 9.45 2.03
N ALA A 48 11.64 10.66 1.87
CA ALA A 48 11.25 11.24 0.58
C ALA A 48 12.43 11.37 -0.40
N ASP A 49 13.63 11.61 0.11
CA ASP A 49 14.87 11.63 -0.68
C ASP A 49 15.27 10.22 -1.14
N SER A 50 15.10 9.21 -0.28
CA SER A 50 15.42 7.80 -0.60
C SER A 50 14.52 7.21 -1.69
N PHE A 51 13.27 7.69 -1.78
CA PHE A 51 12.27 7.25 -2.75
C PHE A 51 11.92 8.34 -3.76
N ALA A 52 12.89 9.21 -4.07
CA ALA A 52 12.63 10.39 -4.88
C ALA A 52 12.13 10.08 -6.31
N ASN A 53 12.38 8.88 -6.81
CA ASN A 53 11.91 8.40 -8.11
C ASN A 53 10.48 7.83 -8.08
N ASP A 54 9.94 7.50 -6.90
CA ASP A 54 8.62 6.89 -6.69
C ASP A 54 7.56 7.91 -6.25
N LYS A 55 7.86 9.21 -6.39
CA LYS A 55 7.01 10.33 -5.93
C LYS A 55 5.65 10.42 -6.62
N GLU A 56 5.45 9.73 -7.74
CA GLU A 56 4.31 9.95 -8.63
C GLU A 56 2.97 9.75 -7.92
N PHE A 57 2.80 8.63 -7.21
CA PHE A 57 1.54 8.28 -6.55
C PHE A 57 1.52 8.55 -5.04
N GLY A 58 2.68 8.69 -4.39
CA GLY A 58 2.76 8.89 -2.94
C GLY A 58 1.95 10.09 -2.42
N GLN A 59 1.93 11.18 -3.17
CA GLN A 59 1.14 12.39 -2.85
C GLN A 59 -0.38 12.21 -2.96
N TYR A 60 -0.86 11.08 -3.47
CA TYR A 60 -2.27 10.75 -3.61
C TYR A 60 -2.70 9.61 -2.69
N GLY A 61 -1.78 9.09 -1.86
CA GLY A 61 -2.06 7.98 -0.96
C GLY A 61 -3.15 8.34 0.04
N VAL A 62 -4.08 7.42 0.29
CA VAL A 62 -5.11 7.59 1.32
C VAL A 62 -4.90 6.64 2.48
N CYS A 63 -5.40 7.00 3.65
CA CYS A 63 -5.56 6.07 4.76
C CYS A 63 -6.61 5.03 4.40
N PHE A 64 -6.13 3.89 3.87
CA PHE A 64 -6.97 2.81 3.35
C PHE A 64 -8.09 2.42 4.33
N PHE A 65 -7.79 2.39 5.63
CA PHE A 65 -8.77 2.03 6.66
C PHE A 65 -9.88 3.07 6.88
N ASP A 66 -9.77 4.29 6.35
CA ASP A 66 -10.85 5.30 6.36
C ASP A 66 -11.89 5.06 5.26
N TYR A 67 -11.56 4.23 4.27
CA TYR A 67 -12.40 3.93 3.12
C TYR A 67 -13.14 2.58 3.25
N LEU A 68 -12.96 1.88 4.37
CA LEU A 68 -13.64 0.63 4.63
C LEU A 68 -15.06 0.88 5.17
N PRO A 69 -16.05 0.10 4.73
CA PRO A 69 -17.43 0.30 5.12
C PRO A 69 -17.67 -0.05 6.60
N GLY A 70 -18.70 0.56 7.18
CA GLY A 70 -19.18 0.21 8.52
C GLY A 70 -18.11 0.36 9.60
N THR A 71 -17.85 -0.72 10.33
CA THR A 71 -16.89 -0.76 11.46
C THR A 71 -15.54 -1.37 11.10
N ASP A 72 -15.34 -1.79 9.85
CA ASP A 72 -14.17 -2.57 9.44
C ASP A 72 -12.86 -1.79 9.65
N GLY A 73 -12.88 -0.48 9.42
CA GLY A 73 -11.74 0.39 9.70
C GLY A 73 -11.35 0.45 11.19
N GLN A 74 -12.33 0.35 12.10
CA GLN A 74 -12.06 0.29 13.54
C GLN A 74 -11.54 -1.09 13.94
N THR A 75 -12.13 -2.16 13.38
CA THR A 75 -11.66 -3.53 13.58
C THR A 75 -10.21 -3.68 13.16
N LEU A 76 -9.83 -3.21 11.97
CA LEU A 76 -8.44 -3.29 11.51
C LEU A 76 -7.47 -2.51 12.40
N ARG A 77 -7.84 -1.31 12.86
CA ARG A 77 -7.02 -0.54 13.81
C ARG A 77 -6.88 -1.20 15.18
N SER A 78 -7.79 -2.09 15.55
CA SER A 78 -7.72 -2.84 16.80
C SER A 78 -6.80 -4.05 16.75
N LEU A 79 -6.40 -4.48 15.55
CA LEU A 79 -5.50 -5.62 15.39
C LEU A 79 -4.08 -5.25 15.82
N PRO A 80 -3.31 -6.19 16.38
CA PRO A 80 -1.93 -5.93 16.76
C PRO A 80 -1.10 -5.58 15.51
N THR A 81 -0.45 -4.43 15.53
CA THR A 81 0.51 -4.03 14.50
C THR A 81 1.88 -4.63 14.79
N GLY A 82 2.74 -4.68 13.76
CA GLY A 82 4.16 -4.92 13.94
C GLY A 82 4.86 -3.78 14.71
N VAL A 83 6.18 -3.92 14.85
CA VAL A 83 7.04 -2.88 15.46
C VAL A 83 7.11 -1.64 14.55
N GLU A 84 7.13 -1.87 13.24
CA GLU A 84 7.21 -0.84 12.20
C GLU A 84 5.82 -0.55 11.62
N GLY A 85 5.60 0.66 11.09
CA GLY A 85 4.38 1.01 10.34
C GLY A 85 3.15 1.36 11.18
N LYS A 86 3.31 1.85 12.43
CA LYS A 86 2.19 2.31 13.28
C LYS A 86 1.55 3.63 12.79
N THR A 87 2.35 4.43 12.10
CA THR A 87 1.96 5.66 11.42
C THR A 87 2.38 5.51 9.98
N SER A 88 1.53 5.94 9.04
CA SER A 88 1.86 5.87 7.62
C SER A 88 2.58 7.18 7.21
N ASP A 89 3.48 7.08 6.25
CA ASP A 89 4.19 8.25 5.70
C ASP A 89 3.36 8.99 4.64
N TYR A 90 2.21 8.42 4.25
CA TYR A 90 1.34 8.90 3.17
C TYR A 90 -0.06 9.29 3.63
N CYS A 91 -0.34 9.12 4.92
CA CYS A 91 -1.55 9.42 5.66
C CYS A 91 -1.25 9.16 7.15
#